data_AF-A0A966ISG8-F1
#
_entry.id   AF-A0A966ISG8-F1
#
_cell.length_a   1.000
_cell.length_b   1.000
_cell.length_c   1.000
_cell.angle_alpha   90.00
_cell.angle_beta   90.00
_cell.angle_gamma   90.00
#
_symmetry.space_group_name_H-M   'P 1'
#
loop_
_entity.id
_entity.type
_entity.pdbx_description
1 polymer ?
#
loop_
_entity_poly.entity_id
_entity_poly.type
_entity_poly.pdbx_seq_one_letter_code
_entity_poly.pdbx_strand_id
1 'polypeptide(L)' 'MSKKRQESKFELIKTVFFAGLIALGFRSFLFEPFNIPSGSMVPTLLVGDYLFVSKFSYGY' A
#
# COMPACT_ATOMS: atom_id res chain seq x y z
N MET A 1 21.45 29.05 19.00
CA MET A 1 21.47 28.39 17.66
C MET A 1 20.99 26.91 17.66
N SER A 2 20.72 26.26 18.80
CA SER A 2 20.39 24.81 18.85
C SER A 2 18.90 24.45 18.62
N LYS A 3 17.96 25.35 18.96
CA LYS A 3 16.50 25.10 18.90
C LYS A 3 15.98 24.76 17.49
N LYS A 4 16.46 25.49 16.47
CA LYS A 4 16.06 25.30 15.05
C LYS A 4 16.38 23.90 14.52
N ARG A 5 17.45 23.27 15.01
CA ARG A 5 17.89 21.95 14.55
C ARG A 5 17.08 20.81 15.16
N GLN A 6 16.52 21.01 16.36
CA GLN A 6 15.61 20.05 16.98
C GLN A 6 14.24 20.08 16.32
N GLU A 7 13.67 21.26 16.08
CA GLU A 7 12.39 21.39 15.36
C GLU A 7 12.47 20.74 13.97
N SER A 8 13.57 20.94 13.24
CA SER A 8 13.79 20.28 11.95
C SER A 8 13.77 18.75 12.03
N LYS A 9 14.33 18.14 13.09
CA LYS A 9 14.29 16.67 13.25
C LYS A 9 12.89 16.18 13.61
N PHE A 10 12.16 16.91 14.45
CA PHE A 10 10.79 16.56 14.83
C PHE A 10 9.83 16.64 13.63
N GLU A 11 9.97 17.65 12.77
CA GLU A 11 9.19 17.75 11.54
C GLU A 11 9.45 16.58 10.59
N LEU A 12 10.71 16.18 10.39
CA LEU A 12 11.04 15.03 9.56
C LEU A 12 10.44 13.72 10.10
N ILE A 13 10.55 13.48 11.41
CA ILE A 13 9.95 12.29 12.05
C ILE A 13 8.44 12.29 11.87
N LYS A 14 7.79 13.43 12.08
CA LYS A 14 6.34 13.59 11.91
C LYS A 14 5.93 13.31 10.47
N THR A 15 6.63 13.86 9.48
CA THR A 15 6.37 13.60 8.06
C THR A 15 6.51 12.12 7.72
N VAL A 16 7.61 11.48 8.13
CA VAL A 16 7.85 10.05 7.85
C VAL A 16 6.80 9.18 8.55
N PHE A 17 6.40 9.52 9.78
CA PHE A 17 5.37 8.80 10.51
C PHE A 17 4.02 8.85 9.78
N PHE A 18 3.55 10.04 9.40
CA PHE A 18 2.30 10.18 8.64
C PHE A 18 2.37 9.53 7.26
N ALA A 19 3.50 9.68 6.55
CA ALA A 19 3.72 9.00 5.27
C ALA A 19 3.67 7.47 5.42
N GLY A 20 4.28 6.91 6.46
CA GLY A 20 4.23 5.49 6.77
C GLY A 20 2.83 5.01 7.12
N LEU A 21 2.08 5.78 7.93
CA LEU A 21 0.68 5.49 8.26
C LEU A 21 -0.20 5.43 7.02
N ILE A 22 -0.06 6.41 6.13
CA ILE A 22 -0.79 6.46 4.86
C ILE A 22 -0.38 5.28 3.97
N ALA A 23 0.92 4.98 3.86
CA ALA A 23 1.41 3.87 3.06
C ALA A 23 0.89 2.51 3.56
N LEU A 24 0.91 2.29 4.87
CA LEU A 24 0.37 1.07 5.49
C LEU A 24 -1.14 0.97 5.32
N GLY A 25 -1.88 2.07 5.50
CA GLY A 25 -3.32 2.11 5.24
C GLY A 25 -3.63 1.80 3.77
N PHE A 26 -2.95 2.46 2.84
CA PHE A 26 -3.13 2.24 1.41
C PHE A 26 -2.82 0.80 0.99
N ARG A 27 -1.70 0.24 1.48
CA ARG A 27 -1.30 -1.14 1.19
C ARG A 27 -2.25 -2.17 1.80
N SER A 28 -2.81 -1.89 2.96
CA SER A 28 -3.62 -2.86 3.73
C SER A 28 -5.08 -2.86 3.32
N PHE A 29 -5.63 -1.71 2.90
CA PHE A 29 -7.07 -1.52 2.66
C PHE A 29 -7.43 -1.22 1.21
N LEU A 30 -6.57 -0.57 0.42
CA LEU A 30 -6.95 -0.11 -0.92
C LEU A 30 -6.58 -1.11 -1.99
N PHE A 31 -5.30 -1.43 -2.15
CA PHE A 31 -4.84 -2.28 -3.25
C PHE A 31 -3.78 -3.28 -2.82
N GLU A 32 -3.92 -4.50 -3.30
CA GLU A 32 -2.85 -5.49 -3.21
C GLU A 32 -2.56 -6.14 -4.57
N PRO A 33 -1.28 -6.35 -4.90
CA PRO A 33 -0.91 -7.09 -6.08
C PRO A 33 -1.18 -8.57 -5.83
N PHE A 34 -1.88 -9.20 -6.75
CA PHE A 34 -2.14 -10.63 -6.78
C PHE A 34 -1.58 -11.23 -8.05
N ASN A 35 -1.11 -12.45 -7.94
CA ASN A 35 -0.83 -13.33 -9.07
C ASN A 35 -1.93 -14.39 -9.14
N ILE A 36 -2.48 -14.65 -10.33
CA ILE A 36 -3.51 -15.69 -10.51
C ILE A 36 -2.84 -17.07 -10.50
N PRO A 37 -3.09 -17.93 -9.49
CA PRO A 37 -2.40 -19.22 -9.36
C PRO A 37 -3.14 -20.37 -10.06
N SER A 38 -4.41 -20.18 -10.44
CA SER A 38 -5.26 -21.25 -10.97
C SER A 38 -6.10 -20.78 -12.16
N GLY A 39 -6.45 -21.72 -13.04
CA GLY A 39 -7.22 -21.47 -14.26
C GLY A 39 -8.73 -21.36 -14.05
N SER A 40 -9.22 -21.21 -12.82
CA SER A 40 -10.67 -21.10 -12.56
C SER A 40 -11.30 -19.82 -13.12
N MET A 41 -10.48 -18.82 -13.46
CA MET A 41 -10.89 -17.54 -14.05
C MET A 41 -10.67 -17.47 -15.58
N VAL A 42 -10.31 -18.59 -16.21
CA VAL A 42 -10.21 -18.70 -17.68
C VAL A 42 -11.63 -18.63 -18.28
N PRO A 43 -11.87 -17.87 -19.37
CA PRO A 43 -10.87 -17.26 -20.27
C PRO A 43 -10.47 -15.81 -19.94
N THR A 44 -11.05 -15.17 -18.94
CA THR A 44 -10.87 -13.74 -18.68
C THR A 44 -9.50 -13.39 -18.11
N LEU A 45 -8.95 -14.26 -17.26
CA LEU A 45 -7.63 -14.10 -16.63
C LEU A 45 -6.84 -15.40 -16.78
N LEU A 46 -5.58 -15.29 -17.21
CA LEU A 46 -4.70 -16.43 -17.44
C LEU A 46 -3.83 -16.69 -16.20
N VAL A 47 -3.39 -17.94 -16.06
CA VAL A 47 -2.49 -18.33 -14.96
C VAL A 47 -1.15 -17.62 -15.15
N GLY A 48 -0.69 -16.91 -14.11
CA GLY A 48 0.53 -16.11 -14.15
C GLY A 48 0.32 -14.62 -14.40
N ASP A 49 -0.90 -14.16 -14.63
CA ASP A 49 -1.19 -12.72 -14.73
C ASP A 49 -1.06 -12.02 -13.37
N TYR A 50 -0.52 -10.80 -13.40
CA TYR A 50 -0.38 -9.92 -12.23
C TYR A 50 -1.46 -8.84 -12.27
N LEU A 51 -2.20 -8.72 -11.17
CA LEU A 51 -3.35 -7.84 -11.06
C LEU A 51 -3.23 -6.96 -9.82
N PHE A 52 -3.60 -5.69 -9.96
CA PHE A 52 -3.84 -4.82 -8.81
C PHE A 52 -5.32 -4.87 -8.46
N VAL A 53 -5.66 -5.57 -7.40
CA VAL A 53 -7.05 -5.78 -7.00
C VAL A 53 -7.38 -4.87 -5.83
N SER A 54 -8.56 -4.25 -5.86
CA SER A 54 -9.03 -3.44 -4.73
C SER A 54 -9.67 -4.34 -3.68
N LYS A 55 -9.25 -4.21 -2.42
CA LYS A 55 -9.76 -5.08 -1.35
C LYS A 55 -11.24 -4.85 -1.05
N PHE A 56 -11.72 -3.62 -1.22
CA PHE A 56 -13.14 -3.29 -1.12
C PHE A 56 -14.01 -4.12 -2.08
N SER A 57 -13.51 -4.41 -3.29
CA SER A 57 -14.27 -5.20 -4.27
C SER A 57 -14.25 -6.70 -3.97
N TYR A 58 -13.35 -7.17 -3.09
CA TYR A 58 -13.20 -8.58 -2.72
C TYR A 58 -13.95 -8.95 -1.43
N GLY A 59 -14.70 -8.00 -0.84
CA GLY A 59 -15.61 -8.25 0.28
C GLY A 59 -14.97 -8.23 1.68
N TYR A 60 -13.85 -7.52 1.84
CA TYR A 60 -13.25 -7.23 3.15
C TYR A 60 -13.91 -6.06 3.87
#